data_AF-A0A847HJH5-F1
#
_entry.id   AF-A0A847HJH5-F1
#
_cell.length_a   1.000
_cell.length_b   1.000
_cell.length_c   1.000
_cell.angle_alpha   90.00
_cell.angle_beta   90.00
_cell.angle_gamma   90.00
#
_symmetry.space_group_name_H-M   'P 1'
#
loop_
_entity.id
_entity.type
_entity.pdbx_description
1 polymer ?
#
loop_
_entity_poly.entity_id
_entity_poly.type
_entity_poly.pdbx_seq_one_letter_code
_entity_poly.pdbx_strand_id
1 'polypeptide(L)'
;MKIHSFHESTPDDAEKLIKLVEKLTESIGTILPAREILSRCRLISGFSHEVIGHSENNAAIDFYKIGNGGHSVLFYGFPDPGEAIGAAGILALMQALSDPESALHNLDVTWLFIPCLIFPIMQLTPVSMIR
;
A
#
# COMPACT_ATOMS: atom_id res chain seq x y z
N MET A 1 -6.74 8.70 33.11
CA MET A 1 -7.25 8.84 31.73
C MET A 1 -6.43 9.95 31.08
N LYS A 2 -5.43 9.62 30.26
CA LYS A 2 -4.64 10.65 29.54
C LYS A 2 -5.47 11.09 28.33
N ILE A 3 -5.84 12.36 28.33
CA ILE A 3 -6.46 13.02 27.18
C ILE A 3 -5.35 13.10 26.13
N HIS A 4 -5.46 12.33 25.05
CA HIS A 4 -4.60 12.52 23.88
C HIS A 4 -4.95 13.90 23.32
N SER A 5 -4.04 14.86 23.48
CA SER A 5 -4.12 16.12 22.75
C SER A 5 -4.05 15.77 21.27
N PHE A 6 -5.15 16.01 20.54
CA PHE A 6 -5.09 16.07 19.09
C PHE A 6 -4.03 17.12 18.75
N HIS A 7 -2.96 16.72 18.07
CA HIS A 7 -2.02 17.67 17.53
C HIS A 7 -2.81 18.52 16.54
N GLU A 8 -2.97 19.82 16.83
CA GLU A 8 -3.57 20.73 15.86
C GLU A 8 -2.66 20.74 14.64
N SER A 9 -3.20 20.34 13.49
CA SER A 9 -2.48 20.30 12.22
C SER A 9 -2.02 21.72 11.88
N THR A 10 -0.73 21.91 11.66
CA THR A 10 -0.23 23.22 11.25
C THR A 10 -0.47 23.44 9.75
N PRO A 11 -0.48 24.70 9.27
CA PRO A 11 -0.54 24.98 7.83
C PRO A 11 0.59 24.28 7.03
N ASP A 12 1.74 24.08 7.66
CA ASP A 12 2.91 23.41 7.09
C ASP A 12 2.67 21.90 6.91
N ASP A 13 1.92 21.27 7.83
CA ASP A 13 1.52 19.86 7.71
C ASP A 13 0.51 19.64 6.58
N ALA A 14 -0.40 20.58 6.39
CA ALA A 14 -1.37 20.56 5.29
C ALA A 14 -0.67 20.70 3.92
N GLU A 15 0.32 21.59 3.81
CA GLU A 15 1.09 21.75 2.56
C GLU A 15 1.90 20.49 2.22
N LYS A 16 2.51 19.83 3.21
CA LYS A 16 3.22 18.55 3.01
C LYS A 16 2.28 17.44 2.56
N LEU A 17 1.09 17.36 3.14
CA LEU A 17 0.06 16.39 2.72
C LEU A 17 -0.41 16.65 1.29
N ILE A 18 -0.60 17.90 0.88
CA ILE A 18 -0.98 18.24 -0.50
C ILE A 18 0.12 17.81 -1.48
N LYS A 19 1.39 18.17 -1.21
CA LYS A 19 2.53 17.75 -2.04
C LYS A 19 2.67 16.24 -2.13
N LEU A 20 2.38 15.54 -1.03
CA LEU A 20 2.35 14.08 -1.00
C LEU A 20 1.25 13.54 -1.93
N VAL A 21 0.02 14.08 -1.86
CA VAL A 21 -1.09 13.67 -2.72
C VAL A 21 -0.75 13.90 -4.20
N GLU A 22 -0.19 15.06 -4.54
CA GLU A 22 0.25 15.36 -5.91
C GLU A 22 1.27 14.32 -6.40
N LYS A 23 2.33 14.07 -5.63
CA LYS A 23 3.37 13.07 -5.93
C LYS A 23 2.79 11.65 -6.09
N LEU A 24 1.83 11.27 -5.25
CA LEU A 24 1.14 9.99 -5.33
C LEU A 24 0.35 9.88 -6.65
N THR A 25 -0.40 10.92 -7.02
CA THR A 25 -1.21 10.94 -8.25
C THR A 25 -0.39 10.95 -9.54
N GLU A 26 0.79 11.58 -9.53
CA GLU A 26 1.70 11.58 -10.70
C GLU A 26 2.38 10.22 -10.92
N SER A 27 2.65 9.49 -9.82
CA SER A 27 3.40 8.22 -9.87
C SER A 27 2.60 7.04 -10.47
N ILE A 28 1.27 7.11 -10.47
CA ILE A 28 0.38 6.04 -10.94
C ILE A 28 -0.55 6.57 -12.03
N GLY A 29 0.01 6.79 -13.22
CA GLY A 29 -0.78 7.11 -14.41
C GLY A 29 -1.48 5.91 -15.05
N THR A 30 -1.22 4.69 -14.58
CA THR A 30 -1.75 3.45 -15.18
C THR A 30 -2.15 2.42 -14.13
N ILE A 31 -3.27 1.75 -14.36
CA ILE A 31 -3.68 0.58 -13.60
C ILE A 31 -2.78 -0.60 -14.02
N LEU A 32 -2.08 -1.19 -13.05
CA LEU A 32 -1.12 -2.26 -13.30
C LEU A 32 -1.73 -3.63 -12.96
N PRO A 33 -1.38 -4.70 -13.69
CA PRO A 33 -1.77 -6.05 -13.34
C PRO A 33 -1.09 -6.49 -12.03
N ALA A 34 -1.70 -7.40 -11.28
CA ALA A 34 -1.20 -7.83 -9.96
C ALA A 34 0.24 -8.32 -9.95
N ARG A 35 0.67 -9.04 -11.00
CA ARG A 35 2.07 -9.49 -11.11
C ARG A 35 3.04 -8.30 -11.10
N GLU A 36 2.70 -7.23 -11.79
CA GLU A 36 3.53 -6.03 -11.87
C GLU A 36 3.51 -5.27 -10.55
N ILE A 37 2.34 -5.11 -9.90
CA ILE A 37 2.23 -4.54 -8.56
C ILE A 37 3.11 -5.30 -7.57
N LEU A 38 2.99 -6.62 -7.49
CA LEU A 38 3.80 -7.45 -6.58
C LEU A 38 5.29 -7.32 -6.86
N SER A 39 5.69 -7.35 -8.14
CA SER A 39 7.09 -7.19 -8.53
C SER A 39 7.64 -5.83 -8.07
N ARG A 40 6.85 -4.76 -8.18
CA ARG A 40 7.23 -3.43 -7.71
C ARG A 40 7.27 -3.33 -6.19
N CYS A 41 6.27 -3.86 -5.49
CA CYS A 41 6.24 -3.87 -4.01
C CYS A 41 7.47 -4.55 -3.42
N ARG A 42 7.95 -5.65 -4.03
CA ARG A 42 9.16 -6.36 -3.59
C ARG A 42 10.45 -5.57 -3.71
N LEU A 43 10.47 -4.53 -4.56
CA LEU A 43 11.63 -3.66 -4.76
C LEU A 43 11.65 -2.46 -3.80
N ILE A 44 10.56 -2.23 -3.06
CA ILE A 44 10.46 -1.12 -2.12
C ILE A 44 11.18 -1.50 -0.82
N SER A 45 12.17 -0.70 -0.44
CA SER A 45 12.93 -0.86 0.81
C SER A 45 12.23 -0.19 1.99
N GLY A 46 12.71 -0.47 3.20
CA GLY A 46 12.20 0.14 4.44
C GLY A 46 11.07 -0.65 5.12
N PHE A 47 10.60 -1.73 4.50
CA PHE A 47 9.58 -2.61 5.05
C PHE A 47 10.19 -3.88 5.62
N SER A 48 9.67 -4.34 6.75
CA SER A 48 9.75 -5.76 7.10
C SER A 48 8.82 -6.54 6.17
N HIS A 49 9.29 -7.67 5.65
CA HIS A 49 8.57 -8.50 4.68
C HIS A 49 8.56 -9.96 5.14
N GLU A 50 7.41 -10.60 5.04
CA GLU A 50 7.24 -12.03 5.26
C GLU A 50 6.20 -12.61 4.30
N VAL A 51 6.26 -13.92 4.09
CA VAL A 51 5.22 -14.66 3.38
C VAL A 51 4.31 -15.30 4.43
N ILE A 52 3.04 -14.86 4.49
CA ILE A 52 2.08 -15.31 5.50
C ILE A 52 1.26 -16.52 5.07
N GLY A 53 1.43 -16.97 3.83
CA GLY A 53 0.71 -18.11 3.28
C GLY A 53 0.91 -18.26 1.79
N HIS A 54 0.20 -19.23 1.23
CA HIS A 54 0.16 -19.48 -0.20
C HIS A 54 -1.31 -19.61 -0.64
N SER A 55 -1.64 -19.14 -1.83
CA SER A 55 -2.95 -19.37 -2.45
C SER A 55 -3.13 -20.84 -2.86
N GLU A 56 -4.33 -21.21 -3.29
CA GLU A 56 -4.64 -22.56 -3.81
C GLU A 56 -3.70 -22.99 -4.95
N ASN A 57 -3.21 -22.03 -5.74
CA ASN A 57 -2.29 -22.26 -6.86
C ASN A 57 -0.81 -22.19 -6.42
N ASN A 58 -0.56 -22.24 -5.11
CA ASN A 58 0.75 -22.13 -4.49
C ASN A 58 1.47 -20.79 -4.72
N ALA A 59 0.74 -19.70 -5.01
CA ALA A 59 1.34 -18.38 -5.11
C ALA A 59 1.50 -17.76 -3.71
N ALA A 60 2.70 -17.24 -3.41
CA ALA A 60 2.99 -16.62 -2.11
C ALA A 60 2.11 -15.40 -1.84
N ILE A 61 1.61 -15.29 -0.61
CA ILE A 61 0.89 -14.12 -0.09
C ILE A 61 1.91 -13.29 0.69
N ASP A 62 2.40 -12.23 0.06
CA ASP A 62 3.39 -11.31 0.63
C ASP A 62 2.73 -10.34 1.61
N PHE A 63 3.34 -10.18 2.79
CA PHE A 63 2.94 -9.21 3.81
C PHE A 63 4.08 -8.25 4.10
N TYR A 64 3.77 -6.96 4.14
CA TYR A 64 4.74 -5.90 4.42
C TYR A 64 4.29 -5.08 5.62
N LYS A 65 5.24 -4.70 6.46
CA LYS A 65 5.02 -3.85 7.63
C LYS A 65 6.08 -2.75 7.72
N ILE A 66 5.64 -1.53 8.04
CA ILE A 66 6.50 -0.39 8.38
C ILE A 66 5.90 0.44 9.54
N GLY A 67 6.75 1.01 10.39
CA GLY A 67 6.34 1.81 11.55
C GLY A 67 6.05 0.99 12.81
N ASN A 68 6.04 1.68 13.96
CA ASN A 68 5.85 1.10 15.30
C ASN A 68 4.84 1.91 16.14
N GLY A 69 3.83 2.49 15.49
CA GLY A 69 2.81 3.29 16.17
C GLY A 69 1.84 2.44 16.99
N GLY A 70 1.08 3.09 17.88
CA GLY A 70 0.08 2.47 18.74
C GLY A 70 -1.15 1.94 18.00
N HIS A 71 -1.39 2.39 16.76
CA HIS A 71 -2.51 1.98 15.93
C HIS A 71 -2.05 1.21 14.70
N SER A 72 -2.70 0.09 14.37
CA SER A 72 -2.39 -0.67 13.14
C SER A 72 -3.43 -0.43 12.07
N VAL A 73 -2.99 -0.17 10.84
CA VAL A 73 -3.86 -0.03 9.66
C VAL A 73 -3.45 -1.05 8.61
N LEU A 74 -4.40 -1.88 8.18
CA LEU A 74 -4.21 -2.89 7.15
C LEU A 74 -4.83 -2.45 5.84
N PHE A 75 -4.01 -2.47 4.78
CA PHE A 75 -4.46 -2.38 3.40
C PHE A 75 -4.25 -3.73 2.71
N TYR A 76 -5.25 -4.18 1.96
CA TYR A 76 -5.12 -5.35 1.11
C TYR A 76 -5.64 -5.06 -0.30
N GLY A 77 -4.92 -5.54 -1.30
CA GLY A 77 -5.22 -5.33 -2.72
C GLY A 77 -5.85 -6.57 -3.34
N PHE A 78 -6.61 -6.35 -4.42
CA PHE A 78 -7.28 -7.40 -5.18
C PHE A 78 -8.15 -8.34 -4.33
N PRO A 79 -9.13 -7.82 -3.54
CA PRO A 79 -10.17 -8.68 -2.98
C PRO A 79 -11.10 -9.22 -4.07
N ASP A 80 -11.16 -8.54 -5.21
CA ASP A 80 -11.67 -9.04 -6.48
C ASP A 80 -10.62 -8.75 -7.59
N PRO A 81 -10.43 -9.65 -8.58
CA PRO A 81 -9.49 -9.47 -9.68
C PRO A 81 -9.69 -8.20 -10.51
N GLY A 82 -10.91 -7.67 -10.59
CA GLY A 82 -11.24 -6.43 -11.29
C GLY A 82 -10.85 -5.16 -10.52
N GLU A 83 -10.58 -5.25 -9.21
CA GLU A 83 -10.34 -4.10 -8.33
C GLU A 83 -8.86 -3.70 -8.26
N ALA A 84 -8.23 -3.55 -9.43
CA ALA A 84 -6.81 -3.22 -9.54
C ALA A 84 -6.44 -1.83 -9.00
N ILE A 85 -7.41 -0.92 -8.88
CA ILE A 85 -7.19 0.43 -8.35
C ILE A 85 -6.77 0.42 -6.88
N GLY A 86 -7.30 -0.50 -6.06
CA GLY A 86 -6.94 -0.60 -4.64
C GLY A 86 -5.48 -1.00 -4.46
N ALA A 87 -5.01 -1.95 -5.27
CA ALA A 87 -3.62 -2.39 -5.25
C ALA A 87 -2.65 -1.33 -5.80
N ALA A 88 -3.08 -0.54 -6.77
CA ALA A 88 -2.32 0.62 -7.23
C ALA A 88 -2.18 1.65 -6.09
N GLY A 89 -3.25 1.94 -5.35
CA GLY A 89 -3.19 2.80 -4.16
C GLY A 89 -2.23 2.29 -3.10
N ILE A 90 -2.19 0.96 -2.87
CA ILE A 90 -1.20 0.33 -1.98
C ILE A 90 0.23 0.59 -2.46
N LEU A 91 0.51 0.39 -3.76
CA LEU A 91 1.84 0.62 -4.30
C LEU A 91 2.29 2.07 -4.09
N ALA A 92 1.44 3.03 -4.41
CA ALA A 92 1.72 4.46 -4.22
C ALA A 92 1.98 4.77 -2.74
N LEU A 93 1.14 4.26 -1.83
CA LEU A 93 1.31 4.49 -0.40
C LEU A 93 2.60 3.86 0.13
N MET A 94 2.95 2.65 -0.32
CA MET A 94 4.23 2.01 0.03
C MET A 94 5.43 2.83 -0.47
N GLN A 95 5.37 3.37 -1.70
CA GLN A 95 6.41 4.25 -2.23
C GLN A 95 6.56 5.52 -1.41
N ALA A 96 5.44 6.14 -1.03
CA ALA A 96 5.48 7.31 -0.15
C ALA A 96 6.03 7.00 1.23
N LEU A 97 5.73 5.83 1.81
CA LEU A 97 6.28 5.40 3.10
C LEU A 97 7.73 4.94 3.03
N SER A 98 8.26 4.67 1.84
CA SER A 98 9.69 4.35 1.65
C SER A 98 10.59 5.58 1.63
N ASP A 99 10.00 6.75 1.44
CA ASP A 99 10.68 8.05 1.52
C ASP A 99 10.82 8.43 3.00
N PRO A 100 12.04 8.47 3.57
CA PRO A 100 12.24 8.74 5.00
C PRO A 100 11.70 10.10 5.45
N GLU A 101 11.57 11.05 4.53
CA GLU A 101 11.06 12.40 4.79
C GLU A 101 9.53 12.50 4.63
N SER A 102 8.85 11.37 4.41
CA SER A 102 7.41 11.32 4.26
C SER A 102 6.70 11.79 5.52
N ALA A 103 5.76 12.72 5.35
CA ALA A 103 4.91 13.21 6.44
C ALA A 103 4.09 12.08 7.11
N LEU A 104 3.91 10.95 6.42
CA LEU A 104 3.22 9.77 6.96
C LEU A 104 3.95 9.12 8.14
N HIS A 105 5.27 9.35 8.28
CA HIS A 105 6.03 8.85 9.43
C HIS A 105 5.71 9.58 10.75
N ASN A 106 5.08 10.76 10.69
CA ASN A 106 4.68 11.52 11.87
C ASN A 106 3.37 11.00 12.50
N LEU A 107 2.69 10.07 11.83
CA LEU A 107 1.45 9.48 12.31
C LEU A 107 1.78 8.32 13.28
N ASP A 108 1.01 8.21 14.38
CA ASP A 108 1.13 7.12 15.36
C ASP A 108 0.51 5.81 14.82
N VAL A 109 1.04 5.34 13.68
CA VAL A 109 0.50 4.21 12.91
C VAL A 109 1.60 3.21 12.55
N THR A 110 1.30 1.92 12.72
CA THR A 110 1.96 0.80 12.05
C THR A 110 1.16 0.44 10.81
N TRP A 111 1.79 0.56 9.65
CA TRP A 111 1.18 0.32 8.35
C TRP A 111 1.44 -1.12 7.92
N LEU A 112 0.38 -1.83 7.57
CA LEU A 112 0.39 -3.23 7.16
C LEU A 112 -0.17 -3.36 5.75
N PHE A 113 0.48 -4.13 4.90
CA PHE A 113 0.11 -4.28 3.50
C PHE A 113 0.10 -5.74 3.05
N ILE A 114 -0.98 -6.13 2.38
CA ILE A 114 -1.07 -7.35 1.58
C ILE A 114 -1.38 -6.92 0.14
N PRO A 115 -0.38 -6.67 -0.72
CA PRO A 115 -0.64 -6.04 -2.02
C PRO A 115 -1.53 -6.86 -2.95
N CYS A 116 -1.63 -8.18 -2.74
CA CYS A 116 -2.51 -9.06 -3.49
C CYS A 116 -3.01 -10.20 -2.60
N LEU A 117 -4.31 -10.23 -2.30
CA LEU A 117 -4.93 -11.29 -1.50
C LEU A 117 -5.35 -12.49 -2.34
N ILE A 118 -5.91 -12.26 -3.53
CA ILE A 118 -6.47 -13.32 -4.39
C ILE A 118 -5.65 -13.45 -5.68
N PHE A 119 -4.81 -14.49 -5.73
CA PHE A 119 -4.08 -14.85 -6.95
C PHE A 119 -4.81 -15.73 -7.99
N PRO A 120 -5.77 -16.62 -7.65
CA PRO A 120 -6.18 -17.69 -8.56
C PRO A 120 -6.84 -17.25 -9.88
N ILE A 121 -7.41 -16.04 -9.96
CA ILE A 121 -8.08 -15.56 -11.19
C ILE A 121 -7.15 -14.70 -12.07
N MET A 122 -6.15 -14.02 -11.49
CA MET A 122 -5.38 -12.99 -12.22
C MET A 122 -4.30 -13.53 -13.16
N GLN A 123 -4.02 -14.83 -13.15
CA GLN A 123 -3.16 -15.46 -14.16
C GLN A 123 -3.92 -15.88 -15.44
N LEU A 124 -5.26 -15.89 -15.42
CA LEU A 124 -6.07 -16.49 -16.49
C LEU A 124 -6.76 -15.48 -17.41
N THR A 125 -6.78 -14.19 -17.07
CA THR A 125 -7.47 -13.19 -17.89
C THR A 125 -6.59 -11.97 -18.14
N PRO A 126 -6.23 -11.67 -19.41
CA PRO A 126 -5.70 -10.36 -19.74
C PRO A 126 -6.76 -9.29 -19.38
N VAL A 127 -6.29 -8.14 -18.89
CA VAL A 127 -7.12 -6.99 -18.45
C VAL A 127 -8.13 -6.54 -19.54
N SER A 128 -7.91 -6.92 -20.81
CA SER A 128 -8.84 -6.73 -21.92
C SER A 128 -10.15 -7.52 -21.85
N MET A 129 -10.34 -8.41 -20.87
CA MET A 129 -11.55 -9.24 -20.73
C MET A 129 -12.40 -8.95 -19.49
N ILE A 130 -12.03 -7.99 -18.64
CA ILE A 130 -12.89 -7.55 -17.53
C ILE A 130 -13.83 -6.48 -18.09
N ARG A 131 -15.08 -6.87 -18.35
CA ARG A 131 -16.18 -6.00 -18.78
C ARG A 131 -17.10 -5.71 -17.62
#